data_AF-A0A2X1NIV4-F1
#
_entry.id   AF-A0A2X1NIV4-F1
#
_cell.length_a   1.000
_cell.length_b   1.000
_cell.length_c   1.000
_cell.angle_alpha   90.00
_cell.angle_beta   90.00
_cell.angle_gamma   90.00
#
_symmetry.space_group_name_H-M   'P 1'
#
loop_
_entity.id
_entity.type
_entity.pdbx_description
1 polymer ?
#
loop_
_entity_poly.entity_id
_entity_poly.type
_entity_poly.pdbx_seq_one_letter_code
_entity_poly.pdbx_strand_id
1 'polypeptide(L)' 'MNMGLFYGSSTCYTEMAAEKIRDIIGPELVTLHNLKDDSRN' A
#
# COMPACT_ATOMS: atom_id res chain seq x y z
N MET A 1 -11.93 10.89 5.18
CA MET A 1 -10.86 10.34 6.03
C MET A 1 -9.96 9.52 5.11
N ASN A 2 -8.67 9.84 4.99
CA ASN A 2 -7.74 9.09 4.14
C ASN A 2 -6.70 8.38 5.02
N MET A 3 -6.54 7.07 4.81
CA MET A 3 -5.57 6.22 5.50
C MET A 3 -4.42 5.88 4.54
N GLY A 4 -3.18 6.12 4.98
CA GLY A 4 -1.99 5.69 4.24
C GLY A 4 -1.54 4.30 4.70
N LEU A 5 -1.39 3.37 3.76
CA LEU A 5 -0.88 2.03 4.01
C LEU A 5 0.54 1.92 3.45
N PHE A 6 1.52 1.95 4.36
CA PHE A 6 2.94 1.90 4.05
C PHE A 6 3.43 0.46 4.10
N TYR A 7 4.06 -0.01 3.03
CA TYR A 7 4.61 -1.36 2.95
C TYR A 7 5.92 -1.37 2.17
N GLY A 8 6.74 -2.39 2.39
CA GLY A 8 7.93 -2.64 1.58
C GLY A 8 7.88 -4.04 1.01
N SER A 9 8.18 -4.18 -0.28
CA SER A 9 8.18 -5.49 -0.94
C SER A 9 9.35 -5.61 -1.91
N SER A 10 10.08 -6.72 -1.84
CA SER A 10 11.09 -7.08 -2.85
C SER A 10 10.62 -8.21 -3.78
N THR A 11 9.56 -8.93 -3.40
CA THR A 11 9.07 -10.12 -4.11
C THR A 11 7.54 -10.07 -4.32
N CYS A 12 6.95 -8.88 -4.34
CA CYS A 12 5.52 -8.61 -4.57
C CYS A 12 4.51 -9.24 -3.59
N TYR A 13 4.88 -10.13 -2.67
CA TYR A 13 3.93 -10.72 -1.71
C TYR A 13 3.29 -9.69 -0.77
N THR A 14 4.09 -8.77 -0.23
CA THR A 14 3.57 -7.70 0.64
C THR A 14 2.71 -6.70 -0.13
N GLU A 15 3.00 -6.51 -1.41
CA GLU A 15 2.22 -5.66 -2.32
C GLU A 15 0.83 -6.25 -2.57
N MET A 16 0.75 -7.55 -2.86
CA MET A 16 -0.53 -8.26 -3.02
C MET A 16 -1.37 -8.23 -1.73
N ALA A 17 -0.72 -8.30 -0.56
CA ALA A 17 -1.42 -8.16 0.72
C ALA A 17 -1.95 -6.73 0.92
N ALA A 18 -1.15 -5.72 0.58
CA ALA A 18 -1.53 -4.31 0.63
C ALA A 18 -2.74 -4.00 -0.27
N GLU A 19 -2.74 -4.52 -1.51
CA GLU A 19 -3.88 -4.40 -2.43
C GLU A 19 -5.16 -5.02 -1.87
N LYS A 20 -5.07 -6.23 -1.30
CA LYS A 20 -6.22 -6.88 -0.66
C LYS A 20 -6.77 -6.08 0.51
N ILE A 21 -5.89 -5.51 1.34
CA ILE A 21 -6.30 -4.66 2.47
C ILE A 21 -7.04 -3.41 1.97
N ARG A 22 -6.50 -2.74 0.93
CA ARG A 22 -7.16 -1.61 0.28
C ARG A 22 -8.55 -1.99 -0.25
N ASP A 23 -8.65 -3.11 -0.96
CA ASP A 23 -9.91 -3.53 -1.60
C ASP A 23 -10.97 -3.93 -0.57
N ILE A 24 -10.58 -4.46 0.60
CA ILE A 24 -11.49 -4.78 1.71
C ILE A 24 -11.97 -3.53 2.44
N ILE A 25 -11.08 -2.57 2.69
CA ILE A 25 -11.39 -1.34 3.44
C ILE A 25 -12.15 -0.33 2.56
N GLY A 26 -11.82 -0.29 1.27
CA GLY A 26 -12.33 0.68 0.31
C GLY A 26 -11.18 1.40 -0.40
N PRO A 27 -11.06 1.32 -1.74
CA PRO A 27 -9.98 1.96 -2.48
C PRO A 27 -10.04 3.50 -2.43
N GLU A 28 -11.19 4.09 -2.12
CA GLU A 28 -11.29 5.54 -1.91
C GLU A 28 -10.80 5.99 -0.53
N LEU A 29 -10.60 5.06 0.41
CA LEU A 29 -10.19 5.35 1.78
C LEU A 29 -8.72 5.05 2.06
N VAL A 30 -8.07 4.22 1.24
CA VAL A 30 -6.71 3.71 1.46
C VAL A 30 -5.78 4.05 0.29
N THR A 31 -4.71 4.78 0.59
CA THR A 31 -3.61 5.05 -0.36
C THR A 31 -2.41 4.16 -0.06
N LEU A 32 -1.89 3.47 -1.07
CA LEU A 32 -0.77 2.55 -0.95
C LEU A 32 0.57 3.27 -1.14
N HIS A 33 1.49 3.12 -0.19
CA HIS A 33 2.84 3.69 -0.23
C HIS A 33 3.90 2.58 -0.16
N ASN A 34 4.54 2.28 -1.29
CA ASN A 34 5.61 1.28 -1.34
C ASN A 34 6.95 1.92 -0.97
N LEU A 35 7.43 1.73 0.26
CA LEU A 35 8.68 2.29 0.79
C LEU A 35 9.94 1.97 -0.03
N LYS A 36 9.91 0.91 -0.85
CA LYS A 36 11.01 0.59 -1.77
C LYS A 36 11.06 1.60 -2.93
N ASP A 37 9.91 1.97 -3.46
CA ASP A 37 9.77 2.93 -4.56
C ASP A 37 9.56 4.37 -4.06
N ASP A 38 9.07 4.54 -2.82
CA ASP A 38 8.90 5.81 -2.10
C ASP A 38 10.26 6.31 -1.55
N SER A 39 11.30 6.11 -2.36
CA SER A 39 12.63 6.64 -2.17
C SER A 39 12.70 8.01 -2.87
N ARG A 40 12.33 9.08 -2.16
CA ARG A 40 12.46 10.52 -2.49
C ARG A 40 11.22 11.17 -3.11
N ASN A 41 10.50 11.99 -2.34
CA ASN A 41 10.77 13.43 -2.16
C ASN A 41 9.91 13.98 -1.01
#